data_AF-A0A1H8RD02-F1
#
_entry.id   AF-A0A1H8RD02-F1
#
_cell.length_a   1.000
_cell.length_b   1.000
_cell.length_c   1.000
_cell.angle_alpha   90.00
_cell.angle_beta   90.00
_cell.angle_gamma   90.00
#
_symmetry.space_group_name_H-M   'P 1'
#
loop_
_entity.id
_entity.type
_entity.pdbx_description
1 polymer ?
#
loop_
_entity_poly.entity_id
_entity_poly.type
_entity_poly.pdbx_seq_one_letter_code
_entity_poly.pdbx_strand_id
1 'polypeptide(L)'
;MSQFEIAEGESSVTADCTDLEQRDVRALTEYMTVLPVGGDVYSVTTESGSEYRVDALEGRCTCPDKQYNLDDGELCKHERRVRFATGQWAIPAWVDADEVDAQLGEHVAGTPKVAVTDGGVTLAEFSADDRDDDRPEDCDCGEWNDGLGLCCWPCYREGFETPNPNATEDDE
;
A
#
# COMPACT_ATOMS: atom_id res chain seq x y z
N MET A 1 0.25 6.43 61.39
CA MET A 1 -0.75 7.09 60.52
C MET A 1 -0.36 6.67 59.11
N SER A 2 -0.84 5.53 58.61
CA SER A 2 -2.21 5.28 58.13
C SER A 2 -2.58 6.14 56.92
N GLN A 3 -2.67 5.45 55.78
CA GLN A 3 -3.55 5.65 54.63
C GLN A 3 -3.23 6.77 53.63
N PHE A 4 -2.90 6.37 52.40
CA PHE A 4 -3.83 6.28 51.25
C PHE A 4 -3.06 5.56 50.11
N GLU A 5 -3.35 4.32 49.69
CA GLU A 5 -4.45 3.83 48.82
C GLU A 5 -4.65 4.68 47.55
N ILE A 6 -4.84 4.21 46.30
CA ILE A 6 -4.81 2.96 45.52
C ILE A 6 -4.76 3.44 44.04
N ALA A 7 -4.30 2.58 43.13
CA ALA A 7 -4.17 2.76 41.68
C ALA A 7 -5.47 3.12 40.92
N GLU A 8 -5.33 3.83 39.78
CA GLU A 8 -6.12 3.71 38.54
C GLU A 8 -5.18 4.12 37.38
N GLY A 9 -4.85 3.33 36.35
CA GLY A 9 -5.59 2.21 35.77
C GLY A 9 -6.48 2.64 34.62
N GLU A 10 -6.11 3.66 33.84
CA GLU A 10 -6.90 4.07 32.66
C GLU A 10 -6.39 3.36 31.40
N SER A 11 -6.73 2.07 31.30
CA SER A 11 -6.87 1.42 30.00
C SER A 11 -8.22 1.86 29.43
N SER A 12 -8.20 2.96 28.67
CA SER A 12 -9.35 3.40 27.88
C SER A 12 -9.47 2.51 26.63
N VAL A 13 -10.04 1.32 26.81
CA VAL A 13 -10.70 0.62 25.70
C VAL A 13 -12.03 1.34 25.47
N THR A 14 -12.03 2.28 24.53
CA THR A 14 -13.25 2.76 23.88
C THR A 14 -13.40 2.04 22.55
N ALA A 15 -14.48 1.26 22.43
CA ALA A 15 -14.96 0.76 21.16
C ALA A 15 -15.37 1.94 20.25
N ASP A 16 -15.03 1.81 18.96
CA ASP A 16 -15.49 2.62 17.81
C ASP A 16 -14.99 4.07 17.69
N CYS A 17 -13.68 4.25 17.51
CA CYS A 17 -13.12 5.45 16.89
C CYS A 17 -12.32 5.04 15.64
N THR A 18 -12.69 5.57 14.48
CA THR A 18 -11.94 5.59 13.22
C THR A 18 -10.63 6.36 13.39
N ASP A 19 -9.69 5.81 14.15
CA ASP A 19 -8.34 6.32 14.29
C ASP A 19 -7.37 5.15 14.15
N LEU A 20 -6.54 5.21 13.11
CA LEU A 20 -5.42 4.29 12.96
C LEU A 20 -4.37 4.65 14.01
N GLU A 21 -3.77 3.66 14.64
CA GLU A 21 -2.64 3.95 15.52
C GLU A 21 -1.56 4.68 14.70
N GLN A 22 -0.89 5.68 15.29
CA GLN A 22 0.15 6.43 14.57
C GLN A 22 1.23 5.53 13.95
N ARG A 23 1.47 4.35 14.54
CA ARG A 23 2.40 3.37 14.00
C ARG A 23 1.85 2.61 12.79
N ASP A 24 0.53 2.44 12.67
CA ASP A 24 -0.13 1.92 11.47
C ASP A 24 -0.07 2.96 10.35
N VAL A 25 -0.37 4.22 10.64
CA VAL A 25 -0.26 5.33 9.67
C VAL A 25 1.14 5.34 9.06
N ARG A 26 2.17 5.38 9.90
CA ARG A 26 3.57 5.35 9.45
C ARG A 26 3.94 4.07 8.70
N ALA A 27 3.33 2.94 9.05
CA ALA A 27 3.56 1.69 8.34
C ALA A 27 2.96 1.71 6.92
N LEU A 28 1.83 2.40 6.74
CA LEU A 28 1.15 2.50 5.45
C LEU A 28 1.76 3.58 4.56
N THR A 29 2.11 4.75 5.11
CA THR A 29 2.46 5.94 4.32
C THR A 29 3.97 6.16 4.11
N GLU A 30 4.83 5.73 5.03
CA GLU A 30 6.29 5.91 4.84
C GLU A 30 6.84 4.91 3.81
N TYR A 31 7.79 5.37 2.99
CA TYR A 31 8.48 4.52 2.01
C TYR A 31 9.29 3.41 2.68
N MET A 32 8.84 2.17 2.48
CA MET A 32 9.47 0.98 3.05
C MET A 32 9.42 -0.23 2.12
N THR A 33 10.59 -0.72 1.73
CA THR A 33 10.71 -1.95 0.92
C THR A 33 10.71 -3.17 1.83
N VAL A 34 9.84 -4.15 1.56
CA VAL A 34 9.76 -5.41 2.33
C VAL A 34 10.23 -6.56 1.45
N LEU A 35 11.36 -7.18 1.81
CA LEU A 35 11.96 -8.27 1.06
C LEU A 35 11.92 -9.58 1.87
N PRO A 36 11.40 -10.69 1.33
CA PRO A 36 11.44 -11.98 2.02
C PRO A 36 12.88 -12.51 2.08
N VAL A 37 13.34 -12.88 3.27
CA VAL A 37 14.65 -13.52 3.48
C VAL A 37 14.51 -15.05 3.54
N GLY A 38 13.35 -15.53 4.00
CA GLY A 38 13.00 -16.95 4.05
C GLY A 38 12.07 -17.26 5.22
N GLY A 39 11.12 -18.18 5.01
CA GLY A 39 10.04 -18.42 5.97
C GLY A 39 9.25 -17.14 6.22
N ASP A 40 8.97 -16.84 7.49
CA ASP A 40 8.30 -15.61 7.94
C ASP A 40 9.27 -14.48 8.34
N VAL A 41 10.51 -14.54 7.85
CA VAL A 41 11.53 -13.53 8.11
C VAL A 41 11.67 -12.60 6.90
N TYR A 42 11.57 -11.30 7.17
CA TYR A 42 11.61 -10.23 6.18
C TYR A 42 12.72 -9.24 6.50
N SER A 43 13.31 -8.66 5.47
CA SER A 43 14.18 -7.49 5.55
C SER A 43 13.35 -6.27 5.17
N VAL A 44 13.30 -5.28 6.06
CA VAL A 44 12.59 -4.02 5.81
C VAL A 44 13.61 -2.90 5.68
N THR A 45 13.69 -2.32 4.50
CA THR A 45 14.54 -1.15 4.22
C THR A 45 13.69 0.11 4.26
N THR A 46 14.07 1.08 5.08
CA THR A 46 13.38 2.37 5.21
C THR A 46 13.98 3.44 4.31
N GLU A 47 13.26 4.55 4.10
CA GLU A 47 13.74 5.73 3.35
C GLU A 47 15.12 6.25 3.80
N SER A 48 15.46 6.11 5.08
CA SER A 48 16.76 6.51 5.64
C SER A 48 17.91 5.60 5.22
N GLY A 49 17.65 4.53 4.45
CA GLY A 49 18.61 3.50 4.08
C GLY A 49 18.92 2.50 5.19
N SER A 50 18.22 2.55 6.31
CA SER A 50 18.36 1.56 7.39
C SER A 50 17.61 0.28 7.05
N GLU A 51 18.21 -0.85 7.37
CA GLU A 51 17.62 -2.18 7.17
C GLU A 51 17.36 -2.84 8.53
N TYR A 52 16.16 -3.41 8.69
CA TYR A 52 15.76 -4.14 9.89
C TYR A 52 15.21 -5.52 9.55
N ARG A 53 15.59 -6.54 10.33
CA ARG A 53 15.00 -7.86 10.23
C ARG A 53 13.73 -7.93 11.05
N VAL A 54 12.69 -8.49 10.44
CA VAL A 54 11.38 -8.71 11.03
C VAL A 54 11.06 -10.21 10.96
N ASP A 55 10.79 -10.81 12.11
CA ASP A 55 10.22 -12.15 12.25
C ASP A 55 8.71 -11.98 12.47
N ALA A 56 7.93 -12.16 11.41
CA ALA A 56 6.49 -11.90 11.42
C ALA A 56 5.72 -12.94 12.25
N LEU A 57 6.25 -14.17 12.33
CA LEU A 57 5.66 -15.26 13.10
C LEU A 57 5.77 -14.99 14.60
N GLU A 58 6.96 -14.60 15.05
CA GLU A 58 7.26 -14.44 16.48
C GLU A 58 7.08 -12.99 16.96
N GLY A 59 6.76 -12.06 16.05
CA GLY A 59 6.56 -10.65 16.36
C GLY A 59 7.82 -9.99 16.92
N ARG A 60 8.97 -10.26 16.29
CA ARG A 60 10.27 -9.66 16.66
C ARG A 60 10.77 -8.75 15.54
N CYS A 61 11.36 -7.62 15.91
CA CYS A 61 12.04 -6.72 14.98
C CYS A 61 13.36 -6.23 15.57
N THR A 62 14.38 -6.06 14.73
CA THR A 62 15.68 -5.53 15.13
C THR A 62 15.75 -4.00 15.19
N CYS A 63 14.62 -3.30 15.04
CA CYS A 63 14.62 -1.84 15.07
C CYS A 63 14.73 -1.27 16.49
N PRO A 64 15.27 -0.04 16.65
CA PRO A 64 15.38 0.60 17.95
C PRO A 64 14.03 0.78 18.65
N ASP A 65 12.96 1.04 17.90
CA ASP A 65 11.63 1.25 18.47
C ASP A 65 11.13 0.01 19.22
N LYS A 66 11.30 -1.18 18.62
CA LYS A 66 10.99 -2.46 19.25
C LYS A 66 11.89 -2.77 20.44
N GLN A 67 13.15 -2.35 20.37
CA GLN A 67 14.14 -2.65 21.40
C GLN A 67 13.99 -1.81 22.67
N TYR A 68 13.54 -0.54 22.54
CA TYR A 68 13.62 0.42 23.64
C TYR A 68 12.29 1.06 24.01
N ASN A 69 11.31 1.09 23.11
CA ASN A 69 10.09 1.90 23.27
C ASN A 69 8.80 1.08 23.33
N LEU A 70 8.88 -0.25 23.21
CA LEU A 70 7.72 -1.14 23.13
C LEU A 70 7.77 -2.21 24.21
N ASP A 71 6.61 -2.49 24.79
CA ASP A 71 6.38 -3.59 25.70
C ASP A 71 6.18 -4.93 24.95
N ASP A 72 6.22 -6.03 25.69
CA ASP A 72 5.99 -7.37 25.14
C ASP A 72 4.60 -7.47 24.48
N GLY A 73 4.59 -7.85 23.20
CA GLY A 73 3.38 -8.00 22.40
C GLY A 73 2.97 -6.76 21.60
N GLU A 74 3.52 -5.58 21.91
CA GLU A 74 3.32 -4.41 21.07
C GLU A 74 4.11 -4.52 19.76
N LEU A 75 3.55 -3.98 18.68
CA LEU A 75 4.19 -4.04 17.37
C LEU A 75 4.95 -2.76 17.07
N CYS A 76 6.03 -2.84 16.30
CA CYS A 76 6.67 -1.65 15.73
C CYS A 76 6.11 -1.34 14.34
N LYS A 77 6.48 -0.20 13.75
CA LYS A 77 6.03 0.16 12.39
C LYS A 77 6.46 -0.88 11.33
N HIS A 78 7.63 -1.49 11.47
CA HIS A 78 8.14 -2.46 10.49
C HIS A 78 7.35 -3.79 10.55
N GLU A 79 6.97 -4.22 11.74
CA GLU A 79 6.12 -5.41 11.92
C GLU A 79 4.72 -5.18 11.35
N ARG A 80 4.14 -4.00 11.57
CA ARG A 80 2.87 -3.60 10.95
C ARG A 80 2.97 -3.56 9.43
N ARG A 81 4.04 -2.94 8.91
CA ARG A 81 4.34 -2.87 7.46
C ARG A 81 4.32 -4.24 6.82
N VAL A 82 5.02 -5.22 7.42
CA VAL A 82 5.05 -6.61 6.92
C VAL A 82 3.65 -7.22 6.91
N ARG A 83 2.84 -7.00 7.96
CA ARG A 83 1.48 -7.57 8.02
C ARG A 83 0.54 -6.98 6.97
N PHE A 84 0.62 -5.67 6.71
CA PHE A 84 -0.13 -5.05 5.62
C PHE A 84 0.37 -5.51 4.24
N ALA A 85 1.69 -5.51 4.02
CA ALA A 85 2.29 -5.91 2.75
C ALA A 85 1.93 -7.35 2.36
N THR A 86 1.94 -8.27 3.32
CA THR A 86 1.61 -9.68 3.11
C THR A 86 0.10 -9.96 3.09
N GLY A 87 -0.74 -8.94 3.33
CA GLY A 87 -2.19 -9.11 3.44
C GLY A 87 -2.64 -9.93 4.65
N GLN A 88 -1.80 -10.08 5.67
CA GLN A 88 -2.21 -10.63 6.97
C GLN A 88 -3.19 -9.69 7.66
N TRP A 89 -2.96 -8.38 7.51
CA TRP A 89 -3.86 -7.32 7.96
C TRP A 89 -4.49 -6.63 6.77
N ALA A 90 -5.77 -6.30 6.91
CA ALA A 90 -6.48 -5.50 5.92
C ALA A 90 -6.32 -4.01 6.25
N ILE A 91 -6.04 -3.21 5.22
CA ILE A 91 -6.07 -1.75 5.26
C ILE A 91 -7.53 -1.32 5.38
N PRO A 92 -7.92 -0.50 6.36
CA PRO A 92 -9.31 -0.07 6.48
C PRO A 92 -9.79 0.67 5.23
N ALA A 93 -11.05 0.45 4.84
CA ALA A 93 -11.65 1.00 3.60
C ALA A 93 -11.64 2.52 3.51
N TRP A 94 -11.64 3.19 4.67
CA TRP A 94 -11.69 4.65 4.77
C TRP A 94 -10.31 5.31 4.67
N VAL A 95 -9.23 4.53 4.61
CA VAL A 95 -7.88 5.04 4.38
C VAL A 95 -7.74 5.50 2.93
N ASP A 96 -7.21 6.69 2.74
CA ASP A 96 -6.90 7.21 1.41
C ASP A 96 -5.79 6.37 0.77
N ALA A 97 -6.11 5.71 -0.35
CA ALA A 97 -5.19 4.83 -1.06
C ALA A 97 -4.03 5.59 -1.71
N ASP A 98 -4.21 6.88 -2.05
CA ASP A 98 -3.17 7.71 -2.64
C ASP A 98 -2.06 8.06 -1.64
N GLU A 99 -2.37 8.05 -0.34
CA GLU A 99 -1.41 8.26 0.74
C GLU A 99 -0.68 6.98 1.17
N VAL A 100 -1.20 5.80 0.78
CA VAL A 100 -0.52 4.52 1.01
C VAL A 100 0.68 4.43 0.08
N ASP A 101 1.82 3.97 0.62
CA ASP A 101 3.02 3.75 -0.17
C ASP A 101 2.71 2.84 -1.36
N ALA A 102 2.88 3.37 -2.57
CA ALA A 102 2.63 2.68 -3.82
C ALA A 102 3.45 1.39 -4.00
N GLN A 103 4.56 1.22 -3.26
CA GLN A 103 5.38 0.00 -3.28
C GLN A 103 4.94 -1.04 -2.23
N LEU A 104 3.85 -0.81 -1.52
CA LEU A 104 3.35 -1.75 -0.51
C LEU A 104 3.02 -3.09 -1.15
N GLY A 105 3.75 -4.14 -0.75
CA GLY A 105 3.51 -5.51 -1.20
C GLY A 105 4.27 -5.94 -2.45
N GLU A 106 4.99 -5.05 -3.14
CA GLU A 106 5.63 -5.32 -4.45
C GLU A 106 6.56 -6.55 -4.48
N HIS A 107 7.22 -6.87 -3.37
CA HIS A 107 8.23 -7.94 -3.33
C HIS A 107 7.83 -9.14 -2.45
N VAL A 108 6.60 -9.20 -1.97
CA VAL A 108 6.10 -10.35 -1.19
C VAL A 108 5.12 -11.17 -2.02
N ALA A 109 5.01 -12.47 -1.72
CA ALA A 109 4.10 -13.35 -2.44
C ALA A 109 2.62 -13.11 -2.10
N GLY A 110 2.34 -12.49 -0.96
CA GLY A 110 0.99 -12.05 -0.58
C GLY A 110 0.61 -10.75 -1.28
N THR A 111 -0.67 -10.43 -1.28
CA THR A 111 -1.19 -9.15 -1.79
C THR A 111 -1.79 -8.35 -0.65
N PRO A 112 -1.51 -7.03 -0.57
CA PRO A 112 -2.21 -6.14 0.36
C PRO A 112 -3.72 -6.24 0.16
N LYS A 113 -4.46 -6.21 1.29
CA LYS A 113 -5.92 -6.34 1.30
C LYS A 113 -6.53 -5.05 1.80
N VAL A 114 -7.61 -4.60 1.19
CA VAL A 114 -8.44 -3.50 1.70
C VAL A 114 -9.70 -4.10 2.31
N ALA A 115 -10.07 -3.64 3.50
CA ALA A 115 -11.32 -4.01 4.14
C ALA A 115 -12.48 -3.43 3.32
N VAL A 116 -13.58 -4.15 3.19
CA VAL A 116 -14.73 -3.77 2.37
C VAL A 116 -15.97 -3.92 3.23
N THR A 117 -16.78 -2.87 3.31
CA THR A 117 -17.99 -2.87 4.14
C THR A 117 -19.17 -3.61 3.50
N ASP A 118 -19.10 -3.95 2.20
CA ASP A 118 -20.29 -4.37 1.44
C ASP A 118 -20.06 -5.50 0.41
N GLY A 119 -18.81 -5.89 0.11
CA GLY A 119 -18.53 -6.94 -0.88
C GLY A 119 -17.26 -6.72 -1.70
N GLY A 120 -16.15 -7.28 -1.20
CA GLY A 120 -14.94 -7.75 -1.92
C GLY A 120 -14.57 -7.19 -3.30
N VAL A 121 -13.71 -6.17 -3.38
CA VAL A 121 -12.80 -5.96 -4.52
C VAL A 121 -11.36 -5.78 -4.03
N THR A 122 -10.38 -6.32 -4.76
CA THR A 122 -8.95 -6.30 -4.38
C THR A 122 -8.24 -5.03 -4.87
N LEU A 123 -7.07 -4.69 -4.30
CA LEU A 123 -6.30 -3.50 -4.72
C LEU A 123 -5.93 -3.45 -6.19
N ALA A 124 -5.77 -4.63 -6.80
CA ALA A 124 -5.53 -4.77 -8.22
C ALA A 124 -6.73 -4.34 -9.09
N GLU A 125 -7.95 -4.31 -8.54
CA GLU A 125 -9.19 -4.06 -9.30
C GLU A 125 -9.59 -2.59 -9.35
N PHE A 126 -8.96 -1.70 -8.56
CA PHE A 126 -9.20 -0.25 -8.67
C PHE A 126 -8.24 0.45 -9.64
N SER A 127 -7.35 -0.30 -10.30
CA SER A 127 -6.52 0.21 -11.39
C SER A 127 -7.03 -0.16 -12.78
N ALA A 128 -8.21 -0.77 -12.89
CA ALA A 128 -8.79 -1.17 -14.17
C ALA A 128 -10.13 -0.48 -14.42
N ASP A 129 -10.12 0.34 -15.47
CA ASP A 129 -11.26 0.62 -16.35
C ASP A 129 -12.38 1.55 -15.84
N ASP A 130 -12.12 2.85 -15.88
CA ASP A 130 -13.10 3.89 -16.27
C ASP A 130 -12.36 5.15 -16.76
N ARG A 131 -11.21 4.98 -17.45
CA ARG A 131 -10.70 6.06 -18.28
C ARG A 131 -11.45 5.96 -19.60
N ASP A 132 -12.48 6.79 -19.76
CA ASP A 132 -12.70 7.42 -21.06
C ASP A 132 -11.30 7.84 -21.54
N ASP A 133 -10.81 7.20 -22.60
CA ASP A 133 -9.40 7.15 -22.97
C ASP A 133 -8.93 8.59 -23.26
N ASP A 134 -8.43 9.30 -22.23
CA ASP A 134 -7.97 10.71 -22.20
C ASP A 134 -6.81 10.92 -23.18
N ARG A 135 -7.09 10.68 -24.45
CA ARG A 135 -6.14 10.78 -25.54
C ARG A 135 -5.94 12.24 -25.88
N PRO A 136 -4.73 12.59 -26.36
CA PRO A 136 -4.48 13.93 -26.88
C PRO A 136 -5.52 14.33 -27.93
N GLU A 137 -5.91 15.60 -27.92
CA GLU A 137 -6.76 16.19 -28.97
C GLU A 137 -6.09 16.13 -30.35
N ASP A 138 -4.76 16.04 -30.42
CA ASP A 138 -3.98 15.83 -31.64
C ASP A 138 -3.75 14.34 -31.98
N CYS A 139 -4.58 13.42 -31.48
CA CYS A 139 -4.48 11.99 -31.80
C CYS A 139 -4.69 11.73 -33.30
N ASP A 140 -3.64 11.21 -33.96
CA ASP A 140 -3.66 10.82 -35.38
C ASP A 140 -3.49 9.29 -35.55
N CYS A 141 -4.12 8.50 -34.68
CA CYS A 141 -4.23 7.05 -34.91
C CYS A 141 -5.25 6.79 -36.03
N GLY A 142 -5.04 5.78 -36.86
CA GLY A 142 -5.94 5.46 -37.97
C GLY A 142 -5.45 4.27 -38.79
N GLU A 143 -5.78 4.23 -40.08
CA GLU A 143 -5.47 3.08 -40.94
C GLU A 143 -3.96 2.77 -41.01
N TRP A 144 -3.11 3.78 -40.91
CA TRP A 144 -1.66 3.61 -41.05
C TRP A 144 -1.01 2.78 -39.92
N ASN A 145 -1.63 2.75 -38.73
CA ASN A 145 -1.13 2.01 -37.57
C ASN A 145 -2.06 0.87 -37.11
N ASP A 146 -3.12 0.59 -37.87
CA ASP A 146 -4.02 -0.54 -37.60
C ASP A 146 -3.28 -1.88 -37.70
N GLY A 147 -3.52 -2.77 -36.73
CA GLY A 147 -2.87 -4.08 -36.62
C GLY A 147 -1.37 -4.07 -36.33
N LEU A 148 -0.71 -2.91 -36.27
CA LEU A 148 0.74 -2.80 -36.00
C LEU A 148 1.06 -2.79 -34.50
N GLY A 149 0.07 -2.52 -33.63
CA GLY A 149 0.28 -2.37 -32.20
C GLY A 149 1.13 -1.14 -31.83
N LEU A 150 1.23 -0.16 -32.74
CA LEU A 150 2.04 1.05 -32.57
C LEU A 150 1.12 2.28 -32.42
N CYS A 151 1.27 3.04 -31.35
CA CYS A 151 0.54 4.31 -31.19
C CYS A 151 1.06 5.41 -32.13
N CYS A 152 0.24 6.45 -32.37
CA CYS A 152 0.70 7.65 -33.06
C CYS A 152 1.65 8.48 -32.16
N TRP A 153 2.47 9.34 -32.75
CA TRP A 153 3.44 10.14 -31.99
C TRP A 153 2.83 11.01 -30.87
N PRO A 154 1.69 11.70 -31.09
CA PRO A 154 0.98 12.42 -30.03
C PRO A 154 0.61 11.53 -28.83
N CYS A 155 0.10 10.33 -29.08
CA CYS A 155 -0.20 9.35 -28.04
C CYS A 155 1.08 8.85 -27.32
N TYR A 156 2.15 8.57 -28.07
CA TYR A 156 3.44 8.15 -27.49
C TYR A 156 4.02 9.21 -26.55
N ARG A 157 3.94 10.50 -26.94
CA ARG A 157 4.38 11.64 -26.13
C ARG A 157 3.70 11.67 -24.77
N GLU A 158 2.44 11.23 -24.70
CA GLU A 158 1.61 11.25 -23.49
C GLU A 158 1.63 9.92 -22.73
N GLY A 159 2.53 9.01 -23.11
CA GLY A 159 2.78 7.76 -22.38
C GLY A 159 1.91 6.60 -22.82
N PHE A 160 1.16 6.74 -23.90
CA PHE A 160 0.39 5.63 -24.46
C PHE A 160 1.25 4.77 -25.38
N GLU A 161 1.15 3.46 -25.24
CA GLU A 161 1.95 2.49 -26.02
C GLU A 161 1.14 1.73 -27.06
N THR A 162 -0.19 1.84 -27.02
CA THR A 162 -1.13 1.19 -27.95
C THR A 162 -1.86 2.20 -28.83
N PRO A 163 -2.23 1.81 -30.07
CA PRO A 163 -3.11 2.61 -30.92
C PRO A 163 -4.42 2.95 -30.19
N ASN A 164 -4.96 4.15 -30.42
CA ASN A 164 -6.27 4.54 -29.89
C ASN A 164 -7.33 3.61 -30.52
N PRO A 165 -8.04 2.78 -29.72
CA PRO A 165 -9.06 1.87 -30.24
C PRO A 165 -10.34 2.58 -30.72
N ASN A 166 -10.51 3.84 -30.32
CA ASN A 166 -11.64 4.70 -30.64
C ASN A 166 -11.30 5.76 -31.68
N ALA A 167 -10.17 5.65 -32.38
CA ALA A 167 -9.83 6.57 -33.46
C ALA A 167 -10.92 6.52 -34.54
N THR A 168 -11.79 7.53 -34.55
CA THR A 168 -12.75 7.74 -35.63
C THR A 168 -11.99 8.29 -36.83
N GLU A 169 -12.27 7.77 -38.02
CA GLU A 169 -11.83 8.39 -39.27
C GLU A 169 -12.28 9.85 -39.27
N ASP A 170 -11.36 10.80 -39.11
CA ASP A 170 -11.67 12.20 -39.36
C ASP A 170 -11.92 12.35 -40.88
N ASP A 171 -13.17 12.64 -41.22
CA ASP A 171 -13.61 13.07 -42.55
C ASP A 171 -12.83 14.34 -42.98
N GLU A 172 -12.05 14.19 -44.06
CA GLU A 172 -11.55 15.20 -45.04
C GLU A 172 -11.26 16.66 -44.60
#